data_AF-A0A8T4NQ72-F1
#
_entry.id   AF-A0A8T4NQ72-F1
#
_cell.length_a   1.000
_cell.length_b   1.000
_cell.length_c   1.000
_cell.angle_alpha   90.00
_cell.angle_beta   90.00
_cell.angle_gamma   90.00
#
_symmetry.space_group_name_H-M   'P 1'
#
loop_
_entity.id
_entity.type
_entity.pdbx_description
1 polymer ?
#
loop_
_entity_poly.entity_id
_entity_poly.type
_entity_poly.pdbx_seq_one_letter_code
_entity_poly.pdbx_strand_id
1 'polypeptide(L)' 'MNQIAIEESIFREYFGDSPYIRILDFLIQGQDFDYSMTEIARKSGVG' A
#
# COMPACT_ATOMS: atom_id res chain seq x y z
N MET A 1 -13.15 21.22 7.46
CA MET A 1 -12.93 19.84 6.95
C MET A 1 -11.43 19.64 6.96
N ASN A 2 -10.90 18.88 7.91
CA ASN A 2 -9.45 18.61 7.94
C ASN A 2 -9.21 17.40 7.04
N GLN A 3 -8.53 17.61 5.93
CA GLN A 3 -8.13 16.54 5.04
C GLN A 3 -7.05 15.74 5.78
N ILE A 4 -7.38 14.51 6.20
CA ILE A 4 -6.38 13.56 6.66
C ILE A 4 -5.60 13.23 5.39
N ALA A 5 -4.43 13.85 5.20
CA ALA A 5 -3.51 13.43 4.16
C ALA A 5 -3.23 11.95 4.43
N ILE A 6 -3.50 11.08 3.44
CA ILE A 6 -3.00 9.70 3.50
C ILE A 6 -1.50 9.87 3.40
N GLU A 7 -0.82 9.75 4.54
CA GLU A 7 0.62 9.93 4.59
C GLU A 7 1.25 8.87 3.69
N GLU A 8 2.01 9.33 2.70
CA GLU A 8 2.76 8.44 1.83
C GLU A 8 3.84 7.77 2.68
N SER A 9 3.99 6.44 2.57
CA SER A 9 5.05 5.78 3.32
C SER A 9 6.40 6.23 2.78
N ILE A 10 7.43 6.25 3.64
CA ILE A 10 8.81 6.51 3.21
C ILE A 10 9.19 5.57 2.04
N PHE A 11 8.67 4.33 2.03
CA PHE A 11 8.90 3.41 0.93
C PHE A 11 8.35 3.94 -0.41
N ARG A 12 7.12 4.46 -0.44
CA ARG A 12 6.54 5.04 -1.66
C ARG A 12 7.18 6.39 -2.04
N GLU A 13 7.61 7.18 -1.06
CA GLU A 13 8.37 8.42 -1.31
C GLU A 13 9.67 8.16 -2.10
N TYR A 14 10.42 7.11 -1.73
CA TYR A 14 11.69 6.79 -2.38
C TYR A 14 11.55 5.98 -3.68
N PHE A 15 10.58 5.07 -3.76
CA PHE A 15 10.42 4.14 -4.89
C PHE A 15 9.31 4.54 -5.87
N GLY A 16 8.54 5.58 -5.57
CA GLY A 16 7.44 6.09 -6.39
C GLY A 16 6.13 5.30 -6.27
N ASP A 17 5.17 5.60 -7.15
CA ASP A 17 3.80 5.08 -7.06
C ASP A 17 3.41 4.16 -8.23
N SER A 18 4.13 3.05 -8.39
CA SER A 18 3.73 2.01 -9.35
C SER A 18 2.81 0.96 -8.70
N PRO A 19 1.97 0.22 -9.45
CA PRO A 19 1.16 -0.87 -8.90
C PRO A 19 1.99 -1.88 -8.10
N TYR A 20 3.19 -2.22 -8.58
CA TYR A 20 4.10 -3.13 -7.88
C TYR A 20 4.58 -2.55 -6.55
N ILE A 21 4.94 -1.26 -6.53
CA ILE A 21 5.39 -0.59 -5.30
C ILE A 21 4.27 -0.49 -4.28
N ARG A 22 3.02 -0.22 -4.69
CA ARG A 22 1.85 -0.21 -3.79
C ARG A 22 1.58 -1.57 -3.17
N ILE A 23 1.78 -2.66 -3.92
CA ILE A 23 1.68 -4.02 -3.38
C ILE A 23 2.80 -4.28 -2.36
N LEU A 24 4.04 -3.91 -2.67
CA LEU A 24 5.16 -4.10 -1.76
C LEU A 24 5.02 -3.28 -0.47
N ASP A 25 4.59 -2.01 -0.57
CA ASP A 25 4.29 -1.15 0.56
C ASP A 25 3.24 -1.77 1.49
N PHE A 26 2.17 -2.30 0.89
CA PHE A 26 1.12 -3.01 1.62
C PHE A 26 1.65 -4.24 2.37
N LEU A 27 2.49 -5.06 1.72
CA LEU A 27 3.03 -6.27 2.33
C LEU A 27 4.04 -5.97 3.46
N ILE A 28 4.82 -4.90 3.34
CA ILE A 28 5.75 -4.45 4.39
C ILE A 28 4.98 -4.04 5.65
N GLN A 29 3.89 -3.28 5.49
CA GLN A 29 3.06 -2.83 6.62
C GLN A 29 2.20 -3.95 7.21
N GLY A 30 1.84 -4.92 6.37
CA GLY A 30 0.91 -6.00 6.68
C GLY A 30 1.55 -7.34 7.03
N GLN A 31 2.85 -7.38 7.33
CA GLN A 31 3.65 -8.62 7.43
C GLN A 31 3.12 -9.66 8.44
N ASP A 32 2.36 -9.23 9.45
CA ASP A 32 1.83 -10.10 10.50
C ASP A 32 0.48 -10.76 10.14
N PHE A 33 -0.03 -10.54 8.92
CA PHE A 33 -1.36 -10.96 8.51
C PHE A 33 -1.36 -11.78 7.21
N ASP A 34 -2.18 -12.83 7.19
CA ASP A 34 -2.43 -13.65 6.00
C ASP A 34 -3.53 -13.02 5.13
N TYR A 35 -3.15 -12.18 4.17
CA TYR A 35 -4.08 -11.60 3.22
C TYR A 35 -4.26 -12.47 1.97
N SER A 36 -5.51 -12.59 1.51
CA SER A 36 -5.78 -13.17 0.19
C SER A 36 -5.30 -12.25 -0.95
N MET A 37 -5.06 -12.81 -2.15
CA MET A 37 -4.68 -12.01 -3.33
C MET A 37 -5.69 -10.91 -3.67
N THR A 38 -7.00 -11.19 -3.51
CA THR A 38 -8.06 -10.21 -3.74
C THR A 38 -8.02 -9.08 -2.71
N GLU A 39 -7.67 -9.38 -1.46
CA GLU A 39 -7.48 -8.35 -0.45
C GLU A 39 -6.24 -7.52 -0.70
N ILE A 40 -5.12 -8.13 -1.10
CA ILE A 40 -3.90 -7.41 -1.47
C ILE A 40 -4.21 -6.42 -2.60
N ALA A 41 -4.84 -6.89 -3.69
CA ALA A 41 -5.21 -6.04 -4.82
C ALA A 41 -6.09 -4.85 -4.38
N ARG A 42 -7.19 -5.13 -3.67
CA ARG A 42 -8.12 -4.10 -3.20
C ARG A 42 -7.47 -3.11 -2.24
N LYS A 43 -6.69 -3.58 -1.26
CA LYS A 43 -6.09 -2.74 -0.21
C LYS A 43 -4.85 -1.97 -0.70
N SER A 44 -4.15 -2.47 -1.73
CA SER A 44 -3.07 -1.74 -2.41
C SER A 44 -3.57 -0.81 -3.53
N GLY A 45 -4.88 -0.76 -3.79
CA GLY A 45 -5.46 0.07 -4.85
C GLY A 45 -5.08 -0.40 -6.26
N VAL A 46 -4.86 -1.71 -6.44
CA VAL A 46 -4.56 -2.36 -7.71
C VAL A 46 -5.77 -3.20 -8.14
N GLY A 47 -6.24 -3.02 -9.37
CA GLY A 47 -7.42 -3.69 -9.93
C GLY A 47 -7.54 -3.46 -11.42
#